data_AF-A0A1I2AG17-F1
#
_entry.id   AF-A0A1I2AG17-F1
#
_cell.length_a   1.000
_cell.length_b   1.000
_cell.length_c   1.000
_cell.angle_alpha   90.00
_cell.angle_beta   90.00
_cell.angle_gamma   90.00
#
_symmetry.space_group_name_H-M   'P 1'
#
loop_
_entity.id
_entity.type
_entity.pdbx_description
1 polymer ?
#
loop_
_entity_poly.entity_id
_entity_poly.type
_entity_poly.pdbx_seq_one_letter_code
_entity_poly.pdbx_strand_id
1 'polypeptide(L)'
;MHVADFESIMISRFIKSKKEWSGRGAIKTTFNLHTSTATLIYEAEFTSFEQYLLDLLGRANKFDFFLEDVTAVMKNDFDPVFESMYPGLKIEEMTSEVEGEHCRNQIVTIRFNKNLRQLVVNDQIDMRQVLA
;
A
#
# COMPACT_ATOMS: atom_id res chain seq x y z
N MET A 1 20.27 2.53 -8.19
CA MET A 1 19.03 3.32 -8.41
C MET A 1 18.87 4.38 -7.31
N HIS A 2 18.22 5.53 -7.58
CA HIS A 2 17.89 6.47 -6.50
C HIS A 2 16.62 6.03 -5.77
N VAL A 3 16.53 6.31 -4.46
CA VAL A 3 15.33 5.98 -3.66
C VAL A 3 14.06 6.61 -4.23
N ALA A 4 14.15 7.85 -4.72
CA ALA A 4 13.01 8.53 -5.35
C ALA A 4 12.49 7.81 -6.61
N ASP A 5 13.37 7.21 -7.41
CA ASP A 5 12.96 6.44 -8.60
C ASP A 5 12.20 5.18 -8.19
N PHE A 6 12.70 4.49 -7.15
CA PHE A 6 12.03 3.33 -6.58
C PHE A 6 10.64 3.70 -6.04
N GLU A 7 10.56 4.77 -5.25
CA GLU A 7 9.29 5.27 -4.70
C GLU A 7 8.30 5.58 -5.82
N SER A 8 8.73 6.24 -6.90
CA SER A 8 7.89 6.55 -8.07
C SER A 8 7.37 5.28 -8.78
N ILE A 9 8.20 4.25 -8.91
CA ILE A 9 7.77 2.97 -9.51
C ILE A 9 6.74 2.28 -8.60
N MET A 10 6.97 2.28 -7.28
CA MET A 10 6.04 1.69 -6.32
C MET A 10 4.70 2.43 -6.28
N ILE A 11 4.69 3.77 -6.38
CA ILE A 11 3.48 4.58 -6.53
C ILE A 11 2.70 4.13 -7.76
N SER A 12 3.37 3.99 -8.91
CA SER A 12 2.73 3.59 -10.16
C SER A 12 2.12 2.18 -10.06
N ARG A 13 2.83 1.25 -9.41
CA ARG A 13 2.32 -0.10 -9.14
C ARG A 13 1.09 -0.06 -8.23
N PHE A 14 1.14 0.71 -7.15
CA PHE A 14 0.00 0.84 -6.23
C PHE A 14 -1.23 1.41 -6.93
N ILE A 15 -1.08 2.47 -7.74
CA ILE A 15 -2.19 3.07 -8.47
C ILE A 15 -2.85 2.04 -9.39
N LYS A 16 -2.06 1.20 -10.07
CA LYS A 16 -2.56 0.10 -10.91
C LYS A 16 -3.36 -0.91 -10.09
N SER A 17 -2.78 -1.45 -9.01
CA SER A 17 -3.45 -2.41 -8.13
C SER A 17 -4.72 -1.83 -7.50
N LYS A 18 -4.69 -0.57 -7.02
CA LYS A 18 -5.87 0.09 -6.46
C LYS A 18 -6.99 0.23 -7.49
N LYS A 19 -6.67 0.54 -8.74
CA LYS A 19 -7.65 0.58 -9.82
C LYS A 19 -8.24 -0.79 -10.12
N GLU A 20 -7.44 -1.86 -10.04
CA GLU A 20 -7.92 -3.23 -10.20
C GLU A 20 -8.86 -3.64 -9.04
N TRP A 21 -8.55 -3.25 -7.80
CA TRP A 21 -9.39 -3.57 -6.63
C TRP A 21 -10.71 -2.79 -6.58
N SER A 22 -10.67 -1.49 -6.91
CA SER A 22 -11.77 -0.55 -6.65
C SER A 22 -12.44 0.00 -7.91
N GLY A 23 -11.89 -0.26 -9.10
CA GLY A 23 -12.36 0.27 -10.37
C GLY A 23 -12.01 1.75 -10.64
N ARG A 24 -11.73 2.55 -9.61
CA ARG A 24 -11.58 4.02 -9.72
C ARG A 24 -10.16 4.54 -9.49
N GLY A 25 -9.30 3.74 -8.86
CA GLY A 25 -7.93 4.17 -8.50
C GLY A 25 -7.93 5.16 -7.34
N ALA A 26 -6.77 5.76 -7.06
CA ALA A 26 -6.61 6.79 -6.03
C ALA A 26 -6.51 8.19 -6.65
N ILE A 27 -7.03 9.22 -5.97
CA ILE A 27 -6.88 10.63 -6.38
C ILE A 27 -5.41 11.04 -6.29
N LYS A 28 -4.79 10.67 -5.17
CA LYS A 28 -3.40 10.95 -4.86
C LYS A 28 -2.78 9.74 -4.20
N THR A 29 -1.50 9.50 -4.47
CA THR A 29 -0.73 8.44 -3.84
C THR A 29 0.67 8.95 -3.56
N THR A 30 1.18 8.66 -2.37
CA THR A 30 2.58 8.87 -1.99
C THR A 30 3.11 7.60 -1.38
N PHE A 31 4.35 7.26 -1.69
CA PHE A 31 5.06 6.14 -1.09
C PHE A 31 6.42 6.65 -0.61
N ASN A 32 6.69 6.51 0.67
CA ASN A 32 7.95 6.93 1.27
C ASN A 32 8.66 5.71 1.84
N LEU A 33 9.90 5.49 1.42
CA LEU A 33 10.74 4.40 1.86
C LEU A 33 11.70 4.88 2.96
N HIS A 34 11.53 4.31 4.15
CA HIS A 34 12.45 4.47 5.27
C HIS A 34 13.44 3.29 5.29
N THR A 35 14.00 2.90 6.43
CA THR A 35 15.00 1.81 6.49
C THR A 35 14.37 0.45 6.20
N SER A 36 13.71 -0.13 7.20
CA SER A 36 12.98 -1.40 7.14
C SER A 36 11.46 -1.20 7.08
N THR A 37 11.01 0.03 6.89
CA THR A 37 9.60 0.37 6.78
C THR A 37 9.34 1.22 5.54
N ALA A 38 8.11 1.16 5.05
CA ALA A 38 7.59 2.10 4.07
C ALA A 38 6.21 2.59 4.50
N THR A 39 5.90 3.83 4.14
CA THR A 39 4.58 4.42 4.36
C THR A 39 3.97 4.76 3.02
N LEU A 40 2.82 4.17 2.75
CA LEU A 40 1.98 4.42 1.60
C LEU A 40 0.76 5.22 2.08
N ILE A 41 0.55 6.40 1.51
CA ILE A 41 -0.64 7.21 1.79
C ILE A 41 -1.36 7.38 0.48
N TYR A 42 -2.66 7.12 0.48
CA TYR A 42 -3.45 7.38 -0.70
C TYR A 42 -4.82 7.95 -0.34
N GLU A 43 -5.28 8.82 -1.24
CA GLU A 43 -6.56 9.48 -1.14
C GLU A 43 -7.59 8.69 -1.96
N ALA A 44 -8.61 8.18 -1.27
CA ALA A 44 -9.69 7.42 -1.85
C ALA A 44 -10.87 8.34 -2.21
N GLU A 45 -11.51 8.07 -3.34
CA GLU A 45 -12.79 8.66 -3.70
C GLU A 45 -13.89 7.62 -3.53
N PHE A 46 -14.89 7.96 -2.72
CA PHE A 46 -16.04 7.11 -2.47
C PHE A 46 -17.30 7.76 -3.05
N THR A 47 -18.15 6.96 -3.68
CA THR A 47 -19.52 7.37 -3.98
C THR A 47 -20.32 7.59 -2.71
N SER A 48 -21.42 8.33 -2.81
CA SER A 48 -22.36 8.50 -1.70
C SER A 48 -22.87 7.16 -1.14
N PHE A 49 -23.00 6.13 -1.98
CA PHE A 49 -23.40 4.80 -1.51
C PHE A 49 -22.27 4.10 -0.74
N GLU A 50 -21.03 4.15 -1.22
CA GLU A 50 -19.87 3.60 -0.51
C GLU A 50 -19.64 4.32 0.83
N GLN A 51 -19.77 5.65 0.87
CA GLN A 51 -19.72 6.43 2.11
C GLN A 51 -20.79 5.97 3.10
N TYR A 52 -22.03 5.81 2.64
CA TYR A 52 -23.11 5.28 3.48
C TYR A 52 -22.80 3.89 4.04
N LEU A 53 -22.18 3.01 3.25
CA LEU A 53 -21.76 1.68 3.70
C LEU A 53 -20.62 1.76 4.73
N LEU A 54 -19.63 2.62 4.54
CA LEU A 54 -18.55 2.85 5.50
C LEU A 54 -19.10 3.40 6.83
N ASP A 55 -20.02 4.36 6.77
CA ASP A 55 -20.71 4.89 7.96
C ASP A 55 -21.56 3.82 8.67
N LEU A 56 -22.15 2.89 7.91
CA LEU A 56 -22.87 1.74 8.49
C LEU A 56 -21.91 0.79 9.20
N LEU A 57 -20.75 0.49 8.61
CA LEU A 57 -19.70 -0.33 9.24
C LEU A 57 -19.19 0.32 10.53
N GLY A 58 -18.94 1.63 10.52
CA GLY A 58 -18.56 2.42 11.69
C GLY A 58 -19.62 2.32 12.80
N ARG A 59 -20.89 2.58 12.48
CA ARG A 59 -22.00 2.45 13.46
C ARG A 59 -22.19 1.04 13.99
N ALA A 60 -21.81 0.03 13.23
CA ALA A 60 -21.86 -1.38 13.64
C ALA A 60 -20.62 -1.86 14.42
N ASN A 61 -19.64 -0.98 14.68
CA ASN A 61 -18.33 -1.34 15.25
C ASN A 61 -17.62 -2.45 14.47
N LYS A 62 -17.76 -2.45 13.13
CA LYS A 62 -17.13 -3.44 12.23
C LYS A 62 -16.04 -2.85 11.34
N PHE A 63 -15.73 -1.58 11.55
CA PHE A 63 -14.81 -0.85 10.68
C PHE A 63 -13.37 -1.42 10.76
N ASP A 64 -12.92 -1.80 11.96
CA ASP A 64 -11.59 -2.37 12.16
C ASP A 64 -11.43 -3.70 11.40
N PHE A 65 -12.42 -4.59 11.47
CA PHE A 65 -12.43 -5.84 10.70
C PHE A 65 -12.40 -5.58 9.18
N PHE A 66 -13.12 -4.56 8.71
CA PHE A 66 -13.07 -4.17 7.31
C PHE A 66 -11.66 -3.68 6.91
N LEU A 67 -10.99 -2.89 7.74
CA LEU A 67 -9.61 -2.46 7.48
C LEU A 67 -8.62 -3.62 7.54
N GLU A 68 -8.80 -4.58 8.44
CA GLU A 68 -8.02 -5.81 8.50
C GLU A 68 -8.14 -6.61 7.19
N ASP A 69 -9.36 -6.79 6.69
CA ASP A 69 -9.62 -7.48 5.42
C ASP A 69 -8.96 -6.76 4.23
N VAL A 70 -9.12 -5.43 4.16
CA VAL A 70 -8.44 -4.61 3.12
C VAL A 70 -6.94 -4.76 3.21
N THR A 71 -6.38 -4.72 4.42
CA THR A 71 -4.93 -4.87 4.65
C THR A 71 -4.43 -6.25 4.25
N ALA A 72 -5.21 -7.31 4.50
CA ALA A 72 -4.88 -8.66 4.09
C ALA A 72 -4.83 -8.80 2.56
N VAL A 73 -5.82 -8.25 1.85
CA VAL A 73 -5.82 -8.20 0.37
C VAL A 73 -4.57 -7.49 -0.14
N MET A 74 -4.28 -6.29 0.40
CA MET A 74 -3.10 -5.52 0.02
C MET A 74 -1.80 -6.30 0.26
N LYS A 75 -1.65 -6.92 1.44
CA LYS A 75 -0.47 -7.70 1.77
C LYS A 75 -0.28 -8.86 0.80
N ASN A 76 -1.34 -9.61 0.49
CA ASN A 76 -1.27 -10.74 -0.42
C ASN A 76 -0.84 -10.35 -1.83
N ASP A 77 -1.22 -9.16 -2.29
CA ASP A 77 -0.84 -8.67 -3.62
C ASP A 77 0.57 -8.08 -3.65
N PHE A 78 1.02 -7.47 -2.55
CA PHE A 78 2.34 -6.84 -2.47
C PHE A 78 3.47 -7.78 -2.07
N ASP A 79 3.21 -8.79 -1.24
CA ASP A 79 4.27 -9.69 -0.76
C ASP A 79 5.02 -10.39 -1.93
N PRO A 80 4.34 -10.94 -2.97
CA PRO A 80 5.01 -11.53 -4.11
C PRO A 80 5.85 -10.52 -4.91
N VAL A 81 5.39 -9.27 -4.98
CA VAL A 81 6.11 -8.19 -5.67
C VAL A 81 7.44 -7.93 -4.98
N PHE A 82 7.45 -7.79 -3.65
CA PHE A 82 8.70 -7.59 -2.90
C PHE A 82 9.59 -8.83 -2.91
N GLU A 83 9.02 -10.03 -2.80
CA GLU A 83 9.80 -11.28 -2.88
C GLU A 83 10.50 -11.44 -4.23
N SER A 84 9.89 -10.97 -5.32
CA SER A 84 10.49 -10.99 -6.65
C SER A 84 11.65 -9.99 -6.81
N MET A 85 11.68 -8.90 -6.03
CA MET A 85 12.75 -7.89 -6.09
C MET A 85 14.05 -8.38 -5.46
N TYR A 86 13.97 -9.20 -4.40
CA TYR A 86 15.14 -9.71 -3.70
C TYR A 86 14.84 -11.03 -2.97
N PRO A 87 15.70 -12.06 -3.11
CA PRO A 87 15.47 -13.35 -2.46
C PRO A 87 15.23 -13.25 -0.95
N GLY A 88 14.05 -13.71 -0.53
CA GLY A 88 13.63 -13.73 0.86
C GLY A 88 13.28 -12.37 1.45
N LEU A 89 13.13 -11.31 0.64
CA LEU A 89 12.47 -10.07 1.06
C LEU A 89 10.98 -10.34 1.21
N LYS A 90 10.40 -10.03 2.37
CA LYS A 90 8.99 -10.25 2.68
C LYS A 90 8.44 -9.13 3.56
N ILE A 91 7.12 -8.98 3.52
CA ILE A 91 6.36 -8.12 4.42
C ILE A 91 6.12 -8.88 5.74
N GLU A 92 6.78 -8.45 6.81
CA GLU A 92 6.53 -8.99 8.15
C GLU A 92 5.16 -8.52 8.64
N GLU A 93 4.91 -7.23 8.52
CA GLU A 93 3.75 -6.55 9.08
C GLU A 93 3.24 -5.51 8.09
N MET A 94 1.92 -5.43 7.95
CA MET A 94 1.25 -4.38 7.22
C MET A 94 0.06 -3.93 8.08
N THR A 95 -0.06 -2.64 8.31
CA THR A 95 -1.19 -2.04 9.03
C THR A 95 -1.81 -0.95 8.17
N SER A 96 -3.12 -0.79 8.29
CA SER A 96 -3.85 0.31 7.65
C SER A 96 -4.63 1.10 8.67
N GLU A 97 -4.58 2.42 8.52
CA GLU A 97 -5.36 3.39 9.28
C GLU A 97 -6.04 4.34 8.30
N VAL A 98 -7.11 5.00 8.73
CA VAL A 98 -7.80 6.01 7.92
C VAL A 98 -7.93 7.32 8.68
N GLU A 99 -7.83 8.42 7.94
CA GLU A 99 -7.95 9.76 8.47
C GLU A 99 -8.75 10.67 7.53
N GLY A 100 -9.19 11.80 8.08
CA GLY A 100 -9.95 12.80 7.36
C GLY A 100 -11.44 12.48 7.27
N GLU A 101 -12.19 13.43 6.71
CA GLU A 101 -13.64 13.30 6.53
C GLU A 101 -13.95 12.07 5.66
N HIS A 102 -14.91 11.25 6.08
CA HIS A 102 -15.34 10.04 5.37
C HIS A 102 -14.20 9.05 5.03
N CYS A 103 -13.19 8.92 5.90
CA CYS A 103 -12.07 8.00 5.72
C CYS A 103 -11.28 8.25 4.42
N ARG A 104 -11.26 9.51 3.96
CA ARG A 104 -10.72 9.89 2.65
C ARG A 104 -9.25 9.55 2.46
N ASN A 105 -8.44 9.58 3.52
CA ASN A 105 -7.04 9.19 3.44
C ASN A 105 -6.85 7.83 4.10
N GLN A 106 -6.29 6.87 3.37
CA GLN A 106 -5.78 5.64 3.97
C GLN A 106 -4.27 5.70 4.05
N ILE A 107 -3.76 5.42 5.25
CA ILE A 107 -2.34 5.37 5.59
C ILE A 107 -2.00 3.90 5.83
N VAL A 108 -1.05 3.38 5.05
CA VAL A 108 -0.59 2.00 5.14
C VAL A 108 0.87 2.01 5.52
N THR A 109 1.20 1.36 6.63
CA THR A 109 2.57 1.16 7.08
C THR A 109 2.98 -0.28 6.81
N ILE A 110 4.12 -0.44 6.14
CA ILE A 110 4.66 -1.74 5.73
C ILE A 110 5.99 -1.93 6.44
N ARG A 111 6.16 -3.03 7.17
CA ARG A 111 7.45 -3.45 7.73
C ARG A 111 8.00 -4.64 6.96
N PHE A 112 9.27 -4.55 6.60
CA PHE A 112 10.00 -5.58 5.88
C PHE A 112 10.97 -6.31 6.80
N ASN A 113 11.23 -7.58 6.49
CA ASN A 113 12.22 -8.39 7.20
C ASN A 113 13.68 -8.02 6.87
N LYS A 114 13.88 -7.07 5.95
CA LYS A 114 15.19 -6.60 5.49
C LYS A 114 15.16 -5.07 5.35
N ASN A 115 16.34 -4.45 5.36
CA ASN A 115 16.49 -3.02 5.10
C ASN A 115 16.34 -2.73 3.60
N LEU A 116 15.10 -2.58 3.15
CA LEU A 116 14.77 -2.38 1.74
C LEU A 116 15.45 -1.13 1.17
N ARG A 117 15.56 -0.04 1.93
CA ARG A 117 16.26 1.16 1.44
C ARG A 117 17.73 0.92 1.19
N GLN A 118 18.40 0.14 2.04
CA GLN A 118 19.79 -0.22 1.78
C GLN A 118 19.92 -1.09 0.54
N LEU A 119 19.00 -2.04 0.31
CA LEU A 119 18.98 -2.85 -0.90
C LEU A 119 18.79 -1.98 -2.17
N VAL A 120 17.90 -0.99 -2.12
CA VAL A 120 17.68 -0.02 -3.21
C VAL A 120 18.94 0.81 -3.48
N VAL A 121 19.52 1.39 -2.43
CA VAL A 121 20.72 2.25 -2.54
C VAL A 121 21.92 1.47 -3.07
N ASN A 122 22.04 0.20 -2.69
CA ASN A 122 23.09 -0.70 -3.15
C ASN A 122 22.82 -1.31 -4.54
N ASP A 123 21.69 -0.96 -5.18
CA ASP A 123 21.28 -1.50 -6.49
C ASP A 123 21.11 -3.03 -6.50
N GLN A 124 20.64 -3.60 -5.39
CA GLN A 124 20.53 -5.05 -5.19
C GLN A 124 19.13 -5.60 -5.53
N ILE A 125 18.22 -4.77 -6.04
CA ILE A 125 16.84 -5.15 -6.31
C ILE A 125 16.59 -5.33 -7.80
N ASP A 126 15.83 -6.36 -8.17
CA ASP A 126 15.40 -6.57 -9.55
C ASP A 126 14.04 -5.92 -9.82
N MET A 127 14.04 -4.85 -10.61
CA MET A 127 12.81 -4.09 -10.93
C MET A 127 12.04 -4.63 -12.13
N ARG A 128 12.56 -5.64 -12.85
CA ARG A 128 11.92 -6.16 -14.09
C ARG A 128 10.54 -6.77 -13.83
N GLN A 129 10.33 -7.36 -12.66
CA GLN A 129 9.08 -7.99 -12.25
C GLN A 129 8.03 -6.96 -11.78
N VAL A 130 8.49 -5.80 -11.30
CA VAL A 130 7.63 -4.73 -10.77
C VAL A 130 6.99 -3.92 -11.90
N LEU A 131 7.71 -3.79 -13.01
CA LEU A 131 7.33 -3.04 -14.20
C LEU A 131 6.45 -3.85 -15.18
N ALA A 132 6.28 -5.15 -14.96
CA ALA A 132 5.38 -6.02 -15.73
C ALA A 132 3.92 -5.92 -15.22
#